data_AF-A0A2M7RI11-F1
#
_entry.id   AF-A0A2M7RI11-F1
#
_cell.length_a   1.000
_cell.length_b   1.000
_cell.length_c   1.000
_cell.angle_alpha   90.00
_cell.angle_beta   90.00
_cell.angle_gamma   90.00
#
_symmetry.space_group_name_H-M   'P 1'
#
loop_
_entity.id
_entity.type
_entity.pdbx_description
1 polymer ?
#
loop_
_entity_poly.entity_id
_entity_poly.type
_entity_poly.pdbx_seq_one_letter_code
_entity_poly.pdbx_strand_id
1 'polypeptide(L)'
;FFLLTTLLKDEKDWKKFLKIIIAAAFLVILYGLPAGAIKGIIGPSFSLQTRFQGSLGNPDYIGQFMLFAIFFSLYLALKGISQNDKWIYGSWALLFFLTFLLSQTRGAFLGLLAGIFMVLIFLIFKARKKLKVTAAVILLFFIMAGGLFIVFRHSPFIKNLPIVGRFADIFLQSGAPRLWT
;
A
#
# COMPACT_ATOMS: atom_id res chain seq x y z
N PHE A 1 -9.02 21.55 0.88
CA PHE A 1 -7.90 21.95 1.76
C PHE A 1 -8.36 22.90 2.87
N PHE A 2 -8.90 24.08 2.56
CA PHE A 2 -9.32 25.08 3.55
C PHE A 2 -10.35 24.58 4.59
N LEU A 3 -11.34 23.78 4.16
CA LEU A 3 -12.31 23.13 5.05
C LEU A 3 -11.69 22.11 6.02
N LEU A 4 -10.63 21.41 5.61
CA LEU A 4 -9.98 20.41 6.46
C LEU A 4 -9.15 21.09 7.55
N THR A 5 -8.49 22.21 7.23
CA THR A 5 -7.71 22.98 8.23
C THR A 5 -8.58 23.68 9.25
N THR A 6 -9.84 24.00 8.92
CA THR A 6 -10.79 24.61 9.87
C THR A 6 -11.51 23.56 10.74
N LEU A 7 -11.74 22.35 10.22
CA LEU A 7 -12.41 21.27 10.92
C LEU A 7 -11.47 20.37 11.76
N LEU A 8 -10.25 20.14 11.30
CA LEU A 8 -9.28 19.25 11.96
C LEU A 8 -8.30 20.05 12.84
N LYS A 9 -8.83 20.64 13.91
CA LYS A 9 -8.02 21.43 14.86
C LYS A 9 -7.34 20.55 15.90
N ASP A 10 -8.07 19.59 16.45
CA ASP A 10 -7.59 18.76 17.55
C ASP A 10 -7.08 17.40 17.07
N GLU A 11 -6.15 16.83 17.84
CA GLU A 11 -5.67 15.46 17.60
C GLU A 11 -6.82 14.43 17.57
N LYS A 12 -7.87 14.67 18.35
CA LYS A 12 -9.06 13.82 18.40
C LYS A 12 -9.79 13.79 17.06
N ASP A 13 -9.88 14.93 16.37
CA ASP A 13 -10.57 15.04 15.08
C ASP A 13 -9.76 14.39 13.97
N TRP A 14 -8.43 14.55 14.00
CA TRP A 14 -7.54 13.79 13.14
C TRP A 14 -7.70 12.29 13.33
N LYS A 15 -7.71 11.80 14.57
CA LYS A 15 -7.93 10.37 14.86
C LYS A 15 -9.29 9.88 14.34
N LYS A 16 -10.36 10.66 14.50
CA LYS A 16 -11.69 10.31 13.96
C LYS A 16 -11.66 10.25 12.42
N PHE A 17 -11.08 11.24 11.77
CA PHE A 17 -10.94 11.29 10.32
C PHE A 17 -10.19 10.07 9.77
N LEU A 18 -9.08 9.69 10.38
CA LEU A 18 -8.33 8.50 9.98
C LEU A 18 -9.15 7.20 10.14
N LYS A 19 -9.94 7.09 11.22
CA LYS A 19 -10.84 5.95 11.41
C LYS A 19 -11.94 5.90 10.35
N ILE A 20 -12.47 7.05 9.92
CA ILE A 20 -13.46 7.13 8.83
C ILE A 20 -12.84 6.64 7.52
N ILE A 21 -11.59 7.00 7.22
CA ILE A 21 -10.88 6.51 6.03
C ILE A 21 -10.71 4.99 6.08
N ILE A 22 -10.31 4.44 7.22
CA ILE A 22 -10.19 2.99 7.42
C ILE A 22 -11.53 2.28 7.22
N ALA A 23 -12.61 2.84 7.78
CA ALA A 23 -13.96 2.31 7.59
C ALA A 23 -14.38 2.35 6.11
N ALA A 24 -14.12 3.46 5.41
CA ALA A 24 -14.38 3.57 3.97
C ALA A 24 -13.56 2.56 3.16
N ALA A 25 -12.28 2.36 3.47
CA ALA A 25 -11.44 1.35 2.83
C ALA A 25 -11.98 -0.06 3.04
N PHE A 26 -12.46 -0.36 4.24
CA PHE A 26 -13.13 -1.64 4.50
C PHE A 26 -14.41 -1.81 3.68
N LEU A 27 -15.27 -0.80 3.57
CA LEU A 27 -16.48 -0.86 2.76
C LEU A 27 -16.19 -1.08 1.27
N VAL A 28 -15.13 -0.45 0.76
CA VAL A 28 -14.67 -0.66 -0.63
C VAL A 28 -14.23 -2.12 -0.86
N ILE A 29 -13.54 -2.72 0.11
CA ILE A 29 -13.18 -4.15 0.06
C ILE A 29 -14.43 -5.01 0.12
N LEU A 30 -15.33 -4.73 1.07
CA LEU A 30 -16.54 -5.50 1.30
C LEU A 30 -17.44 -5.52 0.05
N TYR A 31 -17.50 -4.42 -0.71
CA TYR A 31 -18.19 -4.36 -1.99
C TYR A 31 -17.49 -5.20 -3.08
N GLY A 32 -16.16 -5.17 -3.13
CA GLY A 32 -15.40 -5.86 -4.17
C GLY A 32 -15.33 -7.39 -4.02
N LEU A 33 -15.51 -7.92 -2.80
CA LEU A 33 -15.49 -9.36 -2.53
C LEU A 33 -16.66 -10.12 -3.23
N PRO A 34 -17.93 -9.72 -3.09
CA PRO A 34 -19.05 -10.35 -3.80
C PRO A 34 -18.99 -10.14 -5.32
N ALA A 35 -18.43 -9.02 -5.80
CA ALA A 35 -18.20 -8.77 -7.23
C ALA A 35 -17.27 -9.83 -7.87
N GLY A 36 -16.37 -10.41 -7.09
CA GLY A 36 -15.52 -11.53 -7.50
C GLY A 36 -16.18 -12.89 -7.44
N ALA A 37 -16.98 -13.13 -6.39
CA ALA A 37 -17.56 -14.44 -6.14
C ALA A 37 -18.78 -14.75 -7.04
N ILE A 38 -19.55 -13.72 -7.42
CA ILE A 38 -20.81 -13.92 -8.15
C ILE A 38 -20.77 -13.15 -9.47
N LYS A 39 -20.54 -13.89 -10.57
CA LYS A 39 -20.60 -13.33 -11.93
C LYS A 39 -21.96 -12.70 -12.18
N GLY A 40 -21.99 -11.40 -12.49
CA GLY A 40 -23.16 -10.73 -13.07
C GLY A 40 -24.11 -10.01 -12.11
N ILE A 41 -23.85 -9.95 -10.80
CA ILE A 41 -24.74 -9.21 -9.87
C ILE A 41 -24.24 -7.79 -9.63
N ILE A 42 -22.95 -7.57 -9.37
CA ILE A 42 -22.41 -6.24 -9.02
C ILE A 42 -20.93 -6.14 -9.44
N GLY A 43 -20.56 -5.23 -10.33
CA GLY A 43 -19.17 -4.88 -10.65
C GLY A 43 -18.39 -5.87 -11.54
N PRO A 44 -17.16 -5.51 -11.97
CA PRO A 44 -16.34 -6.34 -12.84
C PRO A 44 -15.87 -7.62 -12.13
N SER A 45 -15.95 -8.75 -12.83
CA SER A 45 -15.60 -10.06 -12.27
C SER A 45 -14.15 -10.10 -11.77
N PHE A 46 -13.95 -10.63 -10.57
CA PHE A 46 -12.65 -10.82 -9.94
C PHE A 46 -12.30 -12.31 -9.78
N SER A 47 -11.09 -12.65 -10.18
CA SER A 47 -10.37 -13.90 -10.00
C SER A 47 -8.97 -13.60 -9.46
N LEU A 48 -8.27 -14.59 -8.88
CA LEU A 48 -6.88 -14.45 -8.41
C LEU A 48 -5.87 -14.01 -9.50
N GLN A 49 -6.25 -14.07 -10.77
CA GLN A 49 -5.44 -13.66 -11.92
C GLN A 49 -5.82 -12.26 -12.45
N THR A 50 -6.97 -11.72 -12.05
CA THR A 50 -7.45 -10.40 -12.47
C THR A 50 -7.26 -9.37 -11.35
N ARG A 51 -6.95 -8.13 -11.74
CA ARG A 51 -6.70 -7.02 -10.82
C ARG A 51 -7.96 -6.66 -10.03
N PHE A 52 -7.85 -6.55 -8.71
CA PHE A 52 -8.96 -6.17 -7.84
C PHE A 52 -9.35 -4.69 -8.03
N GLN A 53 -10.63 -4.41 -8.30
CA GLN A 53 -11.11 -3.06 -8.65
C GLN A 53 -12.07 -2.44 -7.62
N GLY A 54 -12.59 -3.24 -6.68
CA GLY A 54 -13.53 -2.79 -5.65
C GLY A 54 -14.74 -2.01 -6.20
N SER A 55 -15.31 -1.13 -5.39
CA SER A 55 -16.37 -0.20 -5.81
C SER A 55 -15.88 0.96 -6.68
N LEU A 56 -14.56 1.17 -6.78
CA LEU A 56 -13.98 2.27 -7.53
C LEU A 56 -13.87 1.97 -9.04
N GLY A 57 -14.05 0.71 -9.46
CA GLY A 57 -14.02 0.32 -10.88
C GLY A 57 -12.66 0.51 -11.57
N ASN A 58 -11.62 0.88 -10.82
CA ASN A 58 -10.25 1.02 -11.32
C ASN A 58 -9.25 0.50 -10.28
N PRO A 59 -8.45 -0.54 -10.61
CA PRO A 59 -7.45 -1.07 -9.70
C PRO A 59 -6.42 -0.03 -9.26
N ASP A 60 -6.03 0.92 -10.12
CA ASP A 60 -5.05 1.97 -9.81
C ASP A 60 -5.49 2.85 -8.64
N TYR A 61 -6.77 3.25 -8.61
CA TYR A 61 -7.32 4.00 -7.49
C TYR A 61 -7.41 3.16 -6.22
N ILE A 62 -7.77 1.87 -6.33
CA ILE A 62 -7.79 0.98 -5.17
C ILE A 62 -6.40 0.83 -4.56
N GLY A 63 -5.38 0.60 -5.37
CA GLY A 63 -4.01 0.46 -4.90
C GLY A 63 -3.54 1.70 -4.12
N GLN A 64 -3.77 2.89 -4.68
CA GLN A 64 -3.43 4.15 -4.01
C GLN A 64 -4.23 4.35 -2.72
N PHE A 65 -5.54 4.07 -2.75
CA PHE A 65 -6.40 4.25 -1.59
C PHE A 65 -6.04 3.29 -0.45
N MET A 66 -5.81 2.01 -0.76
CA MET A 66 -5.34 1.01 0.19
C MET A 66 -3.97 1.39 0.77
N LEU A 67 -3.07 1.95 -0.04
CA LEU A 67 -1.76 2.41 0.44
C LEU A 67 -1.90 3.47 1.54
N PHE A 68 -2.76 4.48 1.35
CA PHE A 68 -3.05 5.46 2.40
C PHE A 68 -3.68 4.81 3.63
N ALA A 69 -4.64 3.91 3.44
CA ALA A 69 -5.30 3.21 4.54
C ALA A 69 -4.31 2.36 5.37
N ILE A 70 -3.31 1.73 4.73
CA ILE A 70 -2.23 1.01 5.42
C ILE A 70 -1.46 1.97 6.33
N PHE A 71 -0.97 3.10 5.81
CA PHE A 71 -0.21 4.06 6.61
C PHE A 71 -1.02 4.64 7.76
N PHE A 72 -2.29 4.97 7.54
CA PHE A 72 -3.16 5.50 8.59
C PHE A 72 -3.46 4.46 9.66
N SER A 73 -3.68 3.20 9.27
CA SER A 73 -3.89 2.11 10.20
C SER A 73 -2.62 1.83 11.03
N LEU A 74 -1.44 1.79 10.41
CA LEU A 74 -0.17 1.65 11.13
C LEU A 74 0.09 2.84 12.06
N TYR A 75 -0.20 4.06 11.64
CA TYR A 75 -0.09 5.24 12.50
C TYR A 75 -0.99 5.13 13.74
N LEU A 76 -2.25 4.72 13.58
CA LEU A 76 -3.16 4.49 14.71
C LEU A 76 -2.74 3.29 15.57
N ALA A 77 -2.14 2.24 15.00
CA ALA A 77 -1.59 1.12 15.74
C ALA A 77 -0.42 1.55 16.64
N LEU A 78 0.50 2.37 16.10
CA LEU A 78 1.67 2.85 16.84
C LEU A 78 1.30 3.91 17.88
N LYS A 79 0.28 4.74 17.59
CA LYS A 79 -0.22 5.77 18.52
C LYS A 79 -1.21 5.22 19.54
N GLY A 80 -1.85 4.09 19.25
CA GLY A 80 -2.69 3.33 20.18
C GLY A 80 -1.81 2.74 21.27
N ILE A 81 -1.86 3.34 22.47
CA ILE A 81 -1.01 2.95 23.59
C ILE A 81 -1.39 1.54 24.08
N SER A 82 -2.65 1.12 23.88
CA SER A 82 -3.15 -0.19 24.28
C SER A 82 -2.69 -1.32 23.35
N GLN A 83 -2.43 -2.50 23.90
CA GLN A 83 -2.05 -3.68 23.10
C GLN A 83 -3.18 -4.11 22.15
N ASN A 84 -4.43 -3.91 22.54
CA ASN A 84 -5.59 -4.24 21.70
C ASN A 84 -5.66 -3.35 20.46
N ASP A 85 -5.39 -2.05 20.59
CA ASP A 85 -5.38 -1.15 19.43
C ASP A 85 -4.33 -1.58 18.40
N LYS A 86 -3.15 -2.01 18.86
CA LYS A 86 -2.10 -2.52 17.97
C LYS A 86 -2.56 -3.72 17.15
N TRP A 87 -3.24 -4.68 17.78
CA TRP A 87 -3.76 -5.85 17.07
C TRP A 87 -4.91 -5.51 16.12
N ILE A 88 -5.83 -4.64 16.55
CA ILE A 88 -6.98 -4.21 15.73
C ILE A 88 -6.48 -3.47 14.47
N TYR A 89 -5.72 -2.39 14.65
CA TYR A 89 -5.23 -1.60 13.52
C TYR A 89 -4.10 -2.31 12.75
N GLY A 90 -3.37 -3.23 13.38
CA GLY A 90 -2.43 -4.13 12.68
C GLY A 90 -3.15 -5.09 11.74
N SER A 91 -4.29 -5.66 12.17
CA SER A 91 -5.11 -6.55 11.34
C SER A 91 -5.73 -5.79 10.16
N TRP A 92 -6.21 -4.56 10.38
CA TRP A 92 -6.67 -3.68 9.30
C TRP A 92 -5.57 -3.38 8.29
N ALA A 93 -4.37 -3.03 8.76
CA ALA A 93 -3.23 -2.79 7.88
C ALA A 93 -2.88 -4.03 7.04
N LEU A 94 -2.91 -5.23 7.64
CA LEU A 94 -2.68 -6.49 6.92
C LEU A 94 -3.75 -6.73 5.85
N LEU A 95 -5.03 -6.54 6.17
CA LEU A 95 -6.12 -6.66 5.20
C LEU A 95 -5.94 -5.70 4.02
N PHE A 96 -5.65 -4.43 4.29
CA PHE A 96 -5.42 -3.43 3.24
C PHE A 96 -4.18 -3.76 2.41
N PHE A 97 -3.13 -4.31 3.02
CA PHE A 97 -1.94 -4.77 2.32
C PHE A 97 -2.24 -5.93 1.36
N LEU A 98 -3.03 -6.91 1.78
CA LEU A 98 -3.45 -8.01 0.91
C LEU A 98 -4.26 -7.51 -0.29
N THR A 99 -5.24 -6.63 -0.06
CA THR A 99 -6.02 -6.00 -1.13
C THR A 99 -5.15 -5.16 -2.07
N PHE A 100 -4.18 -4.44 -1.50
CA PHE A 100 -3.19 -3.69 -2.28
C PHE A 100 -2.40 -4.60 -3.21
N LEU A 101 -1.93 -5.77 -2.75
CA LEU A 101 -1.23 -6.73 -3.61
C LEU A 101 -2.13 -7.25 -4.74
N LEU A 102 -3.42 -7.45 -4.46
CA LEU A 102 -4.41 -7.88 -5.46
C LEU A 102 -4.73 -6.80 -6.50
N SER A 103 -4.51 -5.52 -6.20
CA SER A 103 -4.68 -4.42 -7.17
C SER A 103 -3.60 -4.41 -8.27
N GLN A 104 -2.43 -5.01 -8.00
CA GLN A 104 -1.26 -5.06 -8.90
C GLN A 104 -0.87 -3.69 -9.48
N THR A 105 -0.86 -2.67 -8.64
CA THR A 105 -0.68 -1.26 -9.05
C THR A 105 0.76 -0.78 -8.87
N ARG A 106 1.43 -0.51 -10.00
CA ARG A 106 2.84 -0.07 -10.05
C ARG A 106 3.09 1.21 -9.26
N GLY A 107 2.26 2.22 -9.51
CA GLY A 107 2.41 3.53 -8.88
C GLY A 107 2.27 3.45 -7.37
N ALA A 108 1.40 2.58 -6.87
CA ALA A 108 1.22 2.39 -5.45
C ALA A 108 2.39 1.60 -4.83
N PHE A 109 3.01 0.65 -5.54
CA PHE A 109 4.29 0.05 -5.13
C PHE A 109 5.43 1.06 -5.05
N LEU A 110 5.56 1.95 -6.04
CA LEU A 110 6.54 3.04 -6.01
C LEU A 110 6.28 3.99 -4.82
N GLY A 111 5.02 4.30 -4.54
CA GLY A 111 4.61 5.08 -3.37
C GLY A 111 4.98 4.38 -2.04
N LEU A 112 4.76 3.08 -1.93
CA LEU A 112 5.15 2.28 -0.77
C LEU A 112 6.66 2.32 -0.56
N LEU A 113 7.45 2.10 -1.62
CA LEU A 113 8.91 2.22 -1.57
C LEU A 113 9.31 3.61 -1.12
N ALA A 114 8.83 4.67 -1.78
CA ALA A 114 9.13 6.05 -1.41
C ALA A 114 8.81 6.34 0.06
N GLY A 115 7.67 5.85 0.57
CA GLY A 115 7.30 5.96 1.98
C GLY A 115 8.28 5.26 2.92
N ILE A 116 8.67 4.02 2.62
CA ILE A 116 9.69 3.28 3.39
C ILE A 116 11.03 4.03 3.39
N PHE A 117 11.48 4.50 2.24
CA PHE A 117 12.70 5.29 2.11
C PHE A 117 12.64 6.55 2.97
N MET A 118 11.53 7.30 2.94
CA MET A 118 11.34 8.50 3.77
C MET A 118 11.37 8.19 5.26
N VAL A 119 10.73 7.10 5.71
CA VAL A 119 10.76 6.67 7.11
C VAL A 119 12.17 6.27 7.54
N LEU A 120 12.91 5.53 6.71
CA LEU A 120 14.30 5.15 7.00
C LEU A 120 15.20 6.37 7.11
N ILE A 121 15.09 7.32 6.17
CA ILE A 121 15.82 8.59 6.21
C ILE A 121 15.48 9.36 7.49
N PHE A 122 14.20 9.47 7.83
CA PHE A 122 13.76 10.14 9.06
C PHE A 122 14.36 9.50 10.32
N LEU A 123 14.35 8.17 10.40
CA LEU A 123 14.93 7.44 11.53
C LEU A 123 16.45 7.64 11.63
N ILE A 124 17.17 7.79 10.52
CA ILE A 124 18.61 8.07 10.52
C ILE A 124 18.91 9.43 11.17
N PHE A 125 18.05 10.44 10.96
CA PHE A 125 18.25 11.78 11.53
C PHE A 125 17.76 11.90 12.98
N LYS A 126 16.63 11.27 13.32
CA LYS A 126 15.94 11.50 14.62
C LYS A 126 16.08 10.38 15.64
N ALA A 127 16.46 9.15 15.26
CA ALA A 127 16.43 8.01 16.16
C ALA A 127 17.71 7.85 17.01
N ARG A 128 17.61 7.03 18.06
CA ARG A 128 18.74 6.63 18.92
C ARG A 128 19.78 5.83 18.11
N LYS A 129 21.04 5.84 18.56
CA LYS A 129 22.21 5.27 17.85
C LYS A 129 21.96 3.86 17.26
N LYS A 130 21.33 2.95 18.01
CA LYS A 130 21.00 1.59 17.53
C LYS A 130 20.02 1.60 16.34
N LEU A 131 18.88 2.27 16.48
CA LEU A 131 17.85 2.39 15.44
C LEU A 131 18.38 3.12 14.19
N LYS A 132 19.26 4.11 14.38
CA LYS A 132 19.93 4.83 13.29
C LYS A 132 20.80 3.90 12.44
N VAL A 133 21.62 3.06 13.07
CA VAL A 133 22.47 2.08 12.37
C VAL A 133 21.60 1.05 11.64
N THR A 134 20.58 0.52 12.31
CA THR A 134 19.64 -0.43 11.69
C THR A 134 18.95 0.18 10.46
N ALA A 135 18.45 1.41 10.56
CA ALA A 135 17.83 2.11 9.44
C ALA A 135 18.81 2.34 8.27
N ALA A 136 20.06 2.70 8.56
CA ALA A 136 21.09 2.89 7.54
C ALA A 136 21.46 1.56 6.82
N VAL A 137 21.57 0.46 7.56
CA VAL A 137 21.85 -0.87 6.97
C VAL A 137 20.70 -1.33 6.09
N ILE A 138 19.45 -1.18 6.57
CA ILE A 138 18.25 -1.51 5.79
C ILE A 138 18.17 -0.66 4.51
N LEU A 139 18.46 0.64 4.62
CA LEU A 139 18.46 1.55 3.48
C LEU A 139 19.51 1.14 2.43
N LEU A 140 20.74 0.84 2.88
CA LEU A 140 21.81 0.36 2.01
C LEU A 140 21.43 -0.95 1.31
N PHE A 141 20.82 -1.89 2.04
CA PHE A 141 20.31 -3.14 1.49
C PHE A 141 19.28 -2.89 0.38
N PHE A 142 18.30 -2.00 0.59
CA PHE A 142 17.31 -1.66 -0.44
C PHE A 142 17.94 -1.03 -1.68
N ILE A 143 18.93 -0.15 -1.52
CA ILE A 143 19.65 0.47 -2.63
C ILE A 143 20.42 -0.58 -3.43
N MET A 144 21.15 -1.47 -2.74
CA MET A 144 21.89 -2.55 -3.39
C MET A 144 20.96 -3.54 -4.09
N ALA A 145 19.88 -3.96 -3.43
CA ALA A 145 18.89 -4.87 -4.02
C ALA A 145 18.21 -4.25 -5.24
N GLY A 146 17.86 -2.96 -5.18
CA GLY A 146 17.31 -2.21 -6.31
C GLY A 146 18.30 -2.08 -7.48
N GLY A 147 19.57 -1.78 -7.19
CA GLY A 147 20.62 -1.72 -8.20
C GLY A 147 20.85 -3.08 -8.89
N LEU A 148 20.95 -4.14 -8.10
CA LEU A 148 21.05 -5.51 -8.62
C LEU A 148 19.82 -5.89 -9.46
N PHE A 149 18.62 -5.54 -9.01
CA PHE A 149 17.40 -5.78 -9.77
C PHE A 149 17.43 -5.08 -11.14
N ILE A 150 17.87 -3.83 -11.22
CA ILE A 150 17.96 -3.09 -12.49
C ILE A 150 18.95 -3.77 -13.45
N VAL A 151 20.09 -4.23 -12.96
CA VAL A 151 21.12 -4.92 -13.77
C VAL A 151 20.63 -6.28 -14.26
N PHE A 152 19.98 -7.05 -13.39
CA PHE A 152 19.59 -8.43 -13.67
C PHE A 152 18.13 -8.60 -14.16
N ARG A 153 17.38 -7.50 -14.36
CA ARG A 153 15.94 -7.53 -14.75
C ARG A 153 15.62 -8.33 -16.02
N HIS A 154 16.60 -8.54 -16.89
CA HIS A 154 16.44 -9.31 -18.14
C HIS A 154 16.83 -10.78 -17.99
N SER A 155 17.41 -11.18 -16.85
CA SER A 155 17.83 -12.57 -16.61
C SER A 155 16.62 -13.49 -16.39
N PRO A 156 16.61 -14.70 -16.98
CA PRO A 156 15.55 -15.69 -16.76
C PRO A 156 15.43 -16.12 -15.29
N PHE A 157 16.49 -15.96 -14.49
CA PHE A 157 16.47 -16.27 -13.05
C PHE A 157 15.48 -15.40 -12.26
N ILE A 158 15.38 -14.10 -12.60
CA ILE A 158 14.47 -13.16 -11.91
C ILE A 158 13.01 -13.42 -12.29
N LYS A 159 12.75 -13.80 -13.56
CA LYS A 159 11.40 -14.07 -14.06
C LYS A 159 10.80 -15.36 -13.52
N ASN A 160 11.61 -16.35 -13.21
CA ASN A 160 11.15 -17.66 -12.72
C ASN A 160 10.78 -17.67 -11.22
N LEU A 161 11.10 -16.61 -10.48
CA LEU A 161 10.71 -16.49 -9.07
C LEU A 161 9.24 -16.06 -8.95
N PRO A 162 8.37 -16.77 -8.23
CA PRO A 162 6.93 -16.50 -8.22
C PRO A 162 6.54 -15.11 -7.67
N ILE A 163 7.32 -14.58 -6.73
CA ILE A 163 7.11 -13.24 -6.16
C ILE A 163 7.84 -12.18 -6.99
N VAL A 164 9.12 -12.40 -7.30
CA VAL A 164 9.96 -11.42 -8.01
C VAL A 164 9.59 -11.30 -9.48
N GLY A 165 9.18 -12.40 -10.13
CA GLY A 165 8.64 -12.43 -11.48
C GLY A 165 7.35 -11.64 -11.61
N ARG A 166 6.43 -11.76 -10.64
CA ARG A 166 5.22 -10.90 -10.59
C ARG A 166 5.57 -9.42 -10.48
N PHE A 167 6.55 -9.07 -9.66
CA PHE A 167 7.06 -7.69 -9.61
C PHE A 167 7.67 -7.27 -10.94
N ALA A 168 8.51 -8.11 -11.54
CA ALA A 168 9.12 -7.85 -12.84
C ALA A 168 8.07 -7.65 -13.94
N ASP A 169 7.03 -8.48 -14.00
CA ASP A 169 5.92 -8.32 -14.95
C ASP A 169 5.14 -7.03 -14.72
N ILE A 170 4.89 -6.69 -13.45
CA ILE A 170 4.32 -5.41 -13.05
C ILE A 170 5.23 -4.25 -13.50
N PHE A 171 6.56 -4.34 -13.56
CA PHE A 171 7.39 -3.23 -14.04
C PHE A 171 7.66 -3.27 -15.56
N LEU A 172 7.60 -4.44 -16.19
CA LEU A 172 7.99 -4.65 -17.60
C LEU A 172 6.83 -4.51 -18.59
N GLN A 173 5.59 -4.79 -18.19
CA GLN A 173 4.46 -4.79 -19.12
C GLN A 173 4.01 -3.34 -19.38
N SER A 174 4.69 -2.59 -20.23
CA SER A 174 4.42 -1.16 -20.52
C SER A 174 2.97 -0.91 -20.96
N GLY A 175 2.10 -0.53 -20.01
CA GLY A 175 0.82 0.10 -20.32
C GLY A 175 1.10 1.58 -20.54
N ALA A 176 1.02 2.03 -21.79
CA ALA A 176 1.04 3.46 -22.11
C ALA A 176 0.08 4.21 -21.17
N PRO A 177 0.44 5.39 -20.65
CA PRO A 177 -0.49 6.20 -19.89
C PRO A 177 -1.69 6.47 -20.81
N ARG A 178 -2.84 5.85 -20.50
CA ARG A 178 -4.10 6.16 -21.17
C ARG A 178 -4.49 7.54 -20.71
N LEU A 179 -3.93 8.57 -21.34
CA LEU A 179 -4.21 9.96 -21.02
C LEU A 179 -5.57 10.42 -21.55
N TRP A 180 -6.25 9.63 -22.40
CA TRP A 180 -7.52 10.02 -23.01
C TRP A 180 -8.34 8.77 -23.36
N THR A 181 -9.49 8.61 -22.71
CA THR A 181 -10.70 7.95 -23.22
C THR A 181 -11.89 8.71 -22.67
#